data_AF-A0A7X9QHW2-F1
#
_entry.id   AF-A0A7X9QHW2-F1
#
_cell.length_a   1.000
_cell.length_b   1.000
_cell.length_c   1.000
_cell.angle_alpha   90.00
_cell.angle_beta   90.00
_cell.angle_gamma   90.00
#
_symmetry.space_group_name_H-M   'P 1'
#
loop_
_entity.id
_entity.type
_entity.pdbx_description
1 polymer ?
#
loop_
_entity_poly.entity_id
_entity_poly.type
_entity_poly.pdbx_seq_one_letter_code
_entity_poly.pdbx_strand_id
1 'polypeptide(L)'
;MLEDFGERVKRLRLEKGLTKEVFCQDESELSMRQLTRIESGESVPTLRKAVYIAERLGVTLDYLTDGRNIDLPNRYKELKYLLLRTPTYGDQEKLAEREVYFDEIFNQFYDTLPEEEQLVIDALQSKLDIHLSQNIDFGVGILNDYFDQILMRKRYQVNDLIIIDLYFSCLTISDLRMDIFDLDKYHKLMQVLLKQSDYLPVEDLFVLNNVLLNNFGILLLLEKYDIIKELIAVANDIMVRTSDFQKKPIVSILEWKYYLLAENNEAEARKSYDSAILFAKLTENTTLREKLEREWQKDYQNRT
;
A
#
# COMPACT_ATOMS: atom_id res chain seq x y z
N MET A 1 -10.72 -24.75 -9.51
CA MET A 1 -10.04 -23.76 -10.37
C MET A 1 -10.97 -23.33 -11.49
N LEU A 2 -10.76 -22.18 -12.12
CA LEU A 2 -11.48 -21.72 -13.33
C LEU A 2 -10.90 -22.39 -14.59
N GLU A 3 -10.80 -23.73 -14.59
CA GLU A 3 -10.00 -24.53 -15.56
C GLU A 3 -10.28 -24.24 -17.04
N ASP A 4 -11.45 -23.71 -17.39
CA ASP A 4 -11.81 -23.38 -18.78
C ASP A 4 -12.05 -21.89 -19.04
N PHE A 5 -11.82 -21.02 -18.05
CA PHE A 5 -12.12 -19.60 -18.19
C PHE A 5 -11.28 -18.96 -19.30
N GLY A 6 -9.97 -19.18 -19.29
CA GLY A 6 -9.04 -18.64 -20.28
C GLY A 6 -9.37 -19.07 -21.70
N GLU A 7 -9.63 -20.36 -21.91
CA GLU A 7 -10.01 -20.89 -23.21
C GLU A 7 -11.36 -20.34 -23.69
N ARG A 8 -12.34 -20.20 -22.79
CA ARG A 8 -13.66 -19.65 -23.09
C ARG A 8 -13.56 -18.18 -23.51
N VAL A 9 -12.76 -17.38 -22.80
CA VAL A 9 -12.46 -15.98 -23.18
C VAL A 9 -11.84 -15.91 -24.57
N LYS A 10 -10.80 -16.72 -24.82
CA LYS A 10 -10.10 -16.75 -26.11
C LYS A 10 -11.03 -17.12 -27.26
N ARG A 11 -11.85 -18.17 -27.07
CA ARG A 11 -12.82 -18.63 -28.08
C ARG A 11 -13.84 -17.54 -28.41
N LEU A 12 -14.49 -16.96 -27.40
CA LEU A 12 -15.51 -15.91 -27.60
C LEU A 12 -14.93 -14.66 -28.25
N ARG A 13 -13.70 -14.26 -27.89
CA ARG A 13 -13.01 -13.14 -28.52
C ARG A 13 -12.79 -13.39 -30.02
N LEU A 14 -12.30 -14.59 -30.37
CA LEU A 14 -12.04 -14.97 -31.76
C LEU A 14 -13.32 -15.11 -32.59
N GLU A 15 -14.39 -15.68 -32.02
CA GLU A 15 -15.71 -15.78 -32.67
C GLU A 15 -16.29 -14.40 -33.04
N LYS A 16 -15.98 -13.38 -32.23
CA LYS A 16 -16.36 -11.98 -32.49
C LYS A 16 -15.39 -11.23 -33.41
N GLY A 17 -14.33 -11.89 -33.89
CA GLY A 17 -13.31 -11.27 -34.75
C GLY A 17 -12.52 -10.15 -34.06
N LEU A 18 -12.47 -10.14 -32.72
CA LEU A 18 -11.79 -9.09 -31.96
C LEU A 18 -10.30 -9.42 -31.83
N THR A 19 -9.41 -8.49 -32.22
CA THR A 19 -7.98 -8.59 -31.90
C THR A 19 -7.74 -8.23 -30.45
N LYS A 20 -6.56 -8.57 -29.90
CA LYS A 20 -6.22 -8.24 -28.49
C LYS A 20 -6.12 -6.74 -28.27
N GLU A 21 -5.60 -6.01 -29.26
CA GLU A 21 -5.48 -4.55 -29.27
C GLU A 21 -6.87 -3.90 -29.17
N VAL A 22 -7.82 -4.35 -30.01
CA VAL A 22 -9.20 -3.83 -29.99
C VAL A 22 -9.91 -4.22 -28.70
N PHE A 23 -9.60 -5.39 -28.14
CA PHE A 23 -10.19 -5.87 -26.90
C PHE A 23 -9.74 -5.04 -25.68
N CYS A 24 -8.44 -4.79 -25.57
CA CYS A 24 -7.79 -4.07 -24.46
C CYS A 24 -7.89 -2.54 -24.56
N GLN A 25 -8.24 -1.99 -25.73
CA GLN A 25 -8.43 -0.55 -25.94
C GLN A 25 -7.18 0.27 -25.55
N ASP A 26 -7.28 1.10 -24.50
CA ASP A 26 -6.20 1.95 -23.98
C ASP A 26 -5.36 1.26 -22.89
N GLU A 27 -5.60 -0.03 -22.66
CA GLU A 27 -4.93 -0.86 -21.65
C GLU A 27 -5.09 -0.38 -20.20
N SER A 28 -6.06 0.52 -19.94
CA SER A 28 -6.31 1.08 -18.60
C SER A 28 -6.84 0.05 -17.60
N GLU A 29 -7.70 -0.86 -18.05
CA GLU A 29 -8.34 -1.91 -17.23
C GLU A 29 -7.66 -3.28 -17.40
N LEU A 30 -7.19 -3.60 -18.61
CA LEU A 30 -6.60 -4.89 -18.95
C LEU A 30 -5.56 -4.75 -20.06
N SER A 31 -4.30 -5.06 -19.76
CA SER A 31 -3.23 -5.02 -20.76
C SER A 31 -3.25 -6.22 -21.71
N MET A 32 -2.63 -6.09 -22.88
CA MET A 32 -2.53 -7.20 -23.83
C MET A 32 -1.75 -8.40 -23.27
N ARG A 33 -0.75 -8.14 -22.42
CA ARG A 33 0.05 -9.17 -21.75
C ARG A 33 -0.80 -9.94 -20.74
N GLN A 34 -1.58 -9.21 -19.92
CA GLN A 34 -2.50 -9.81 -18.95
C GLN A 34 -3.57 -10.64 -19.65
N LEU A 35 -4.19 -10.10 -20.71
CA LEU A 35 -5.15 -10.86 -21.52
C LEU A 35 -4.52 -12.15 -22.09
N THR A 36 -3.27 -12.09 -22.53
CA THR A 36 -2.57 -13.28 -23.05
C THR A 36 -2.36 -14.35 -21.99
N ARG A 37 -1.91 -13.97 -20.79
CA ARG A 37 -1.74 -14.89 -19.64
C ARG A 37 -3.07 -15.47 -19.18
N ILE A 38 -4.13 -14.67 -19.19
CA ILE A 38 -5.49 -15.15 -18.87
C ILE A 38 -5.96 -16.15 -19.91
N GLU A 39 -5.80 -15.86 -21.20
CA GLU A 39 -6.21 -16.76 -22.30
C GLU A 39 -5.42 -18.07 -22.34
N SER A 40 -4.17 -18.10 -21.85
CA SER A 40 -3.36 -19.32 -21.74
C SER A 40 -3.60 -20.08 -20.43
N GLY A 41 -4.38 -19.54 -19.49
CA GLY A 41 -4.62 -20.14 -18.18
C GLY A 41 -3.47 -19.95 -17.19
N GLU A 42 -2.45 -19.15 -17.53
CA GLU A 42 -1.33 -18.82 -16.65
C GLU A 42 -1.71 -17.85 -15.51
N SER A 43 -2.80 -17.09 -15.66
CA SER A 43 -3.22 -16.06 -14.72
C SER A 43 -4.73 -16.05 -14.53
N VAL A 44 -5.16 -15.90 -13.29
CA VAL A 44 -6.58 -15.70 -12.93
C VAL A 44 -6.88 -14.20 -12.89
N PRO A 45 -7.95 -13.71 -13.56
CA PRO A 45 -8.30 -12.29 -13.48
C PRO A 45 -8.94 -11.95 -12.12
N THR A 46 -8.80 -10.69 -11.70
CA THR A 46 -9.62 -10.14 -10.62
C THR A 46 -11.08 -10.04 -11.03
N LEU A 47 -11.99 -9.91 -10.05
CA LEU A 47 -13.42 -9.73 -10.32
C LEU A 47 -13.69 -8.54 -11.27
N ARG A 48 -13.01 -7.41 -11.05
CA ARG A 48 -13.13 -6.22 -11.91
C ARG A 48 -12.74 -6.53 -13.36
N LYS A 49 -11.61 -7.19 -13.57
CA LYS A 49 -11.15 -7.59 -14.91
C LYS A 49 -12.06 -8.62 -15.55
N ALA A 50 -12.58 -9.57 -14.78
CA ALA A 50 -13.52 -10.56 -15.28
C ALA A 50 -14.85 -9.93 -15.71
N VAL A 51 -15.35 -8.94 -14.97
CA VAL A 51 -16.51 -8.12 -15.35
C VAL A 51 -16.23 -7.35 -16.63
N TYR A 52 -15.07 -6.67 -16.73
CA TYR A 52 -14.66 -5.98 -17.96
C TYR A 52 -14.62 -6.93 -19.16
N ILE A 53 -14.02 -8.12 -19.00
CA ILE A 53 -13.97 -9.15 -20.05
C ILE A 53 -15.40 -9.57 -20.46
N ALA A 54 -16.30 -9.78 -19.50
CA ALA A 54 -17.69 -10.15 -19.74
C ALA A 54 -18.44 -9.09 -20.56
N GLU A 55 -18.30 -7.82 -20.17
CA GLU A 55 -18.90 -6.68 -20.87
C GLU A 55 -18.39 -6.56 -22.31
N ARG A 56 -17.07 -6.67 -22.52
CA ARG A 56 -16.45 -6.62 -23.86
C ARG A 56 -16.91 -7.78 -24.75
N LEU A 57 -17.11 -8.95 -24.16
CA LEU A 57 -17.65 -10.12 -24.87
C LEU A 57 -19.18 -10.08 -24.99
N GLY A 58 -19.87 -9.15 -24.34
CA GLY A 58 -21.33 -9.05 -24.37
C GLY A 58 -22.02 -10.29 -23.77
N VAL A 59 -21.40 -10.90 -22.77
CA VAL A 59 -21.92 -12.08 -22.05
C VAL A 59 -22.00 -11.78 -20.56
N THR A 60 -22.79 -12.56 -19.83
CA THR A 60 -22.84 -12.45 -18.36
C THR A 60 -21.59 -13.03 -17.72
N LEU A 61 -21.17 -12.47 -16.58
CA LEU A 61 -20.04 -13.01 -15.81
C LEU A 61 -20.24 -14.50 -15.47
N ASP A 62 -21.45 -14.88 -15.05
CA ASP A 62 -21.82 -16.26 -14.69
C ASP A 62 -21.59 -17.27 -15.84
N TYR A 63 -21.85 -16.82 -17.08
CA TYR A 63 -21.59 -17.61 -18.28
C TYR A 63 -20.10 -17.81 -18.54
N LEU A 64 -19.27 -16.80 -18.23
CA LEU A 64 -17.82 -16.91 -18.36
C LEU A 64 -17.21 -17.79 -17.28
N THR A 65 -17.76 -17.74 -16.06
CA THR A 65 -17.23 -18.48 -14.90
C THR A 65 -17.80 -19.87 -14.74
N ASP A 66 -18.80 -20.24 -15.56
CA ASP A 66 -19.49 -21.52 -15.46
C ASP A 66 -20.15 -21.72 -14.08
N GLY A 67 -20.72 -20.65 -13.52
CA GLY A 67 -21.31 -20.66 -12.18
C GLY A 67 -20.30 -20.72 -11.03
N ARG A 68 -18.99 -20.69 -11.30
CA ARG A 68 -17.95 -20.67 -10.26
C ARG A 68 -17.78 -19.26 -9.70
N ASN A 69 -17.53 -19.19 -8.39
CA ASN A 69 -17.26 -17.92 -7.73
C ASN A 69 -15.82 -17.46 -8.04
N ILE A 70 -15.66 -16.23 -8.51
CA ILE A 70 -14.36 -15.57 -8.71
C ILE A 70 -13.86 -14.94 -7.39
N ASP A 71 -14.73 -14.78 -6.41
CA ASP A 71 -14.39 -14.08 -5.18
C ASP A 71 -13.25 -14.77 -4.41
N LEU A 72 -12.43 -13.96 -3.76
CA LEU A 72 -11.25 -14.43 -3.03
C LEU A 72 -11.68 -15.24 -1.80
N PRO A 73 -10.91 -16.27 -1.41
CA PRO A 73 -11.19 -17.05 -0.20
C PRO A 73 -11.28 -16.17 1.04
N ASN A 74 -12.30 -16.39 1.89
CA ASN A 74 -12.49 -15.59 3.12
C ASN A 74 -11.27 -15.65 4.04
N ARG A 75 -10.62 -16.82 4.14
CA ARG A 75 -9.41 -16.98 4.94
C ARG A 75 -8.25 -16.15 4.41
N TYR A 76 -8.08 -16.10 3.08
CA TYR A 76 -7.09 -15.21 2.47
C TYR A 76 -7.36 -13.73 2.79
N LYS A 77 -8.62 -13.28 2.67
CA LYS A 77 -9.01 -11.89 3.01
C LYS A 77 -8.69 -11.56 4.47
N GLU A 78 -8.94 -12.49 5.38
CA GLU A 78 -8.61 -12.36 6.81
C GLU A 78 -7.10 -12.23 7.02
N LEU A 79 -6.29 -13.13 6.44
CA LEU A 79 -4.83 -13.08 6.55
C LEU A 79 -4.25 -11.78 5.99
N LYS A 80 -4.72 -11.35 4.81
CA LYS A 80 -4.36 -10.06 4.20
C LYS A 80 -4.69 -8.89 5.12
N TYR A 81 -5.88 -8.89 5.72
CA TYR A 81 -6.28 -7.85 6.67
C TYR A 81 -5.37 -7.82 7.92
N LEU A 82 -5.02 -8.98 8.49
CA LEU A 82 -4.09 -9.08 9.61
C LEU A 82 -2.69 -8.56 9.23
N LEU A 83 -2.19 -8.92 8.04
CA LEU A 83 -0.93 -8.41 7.51
C LEU A 83 -0.93 -6.88 7.35
N LEU A 84 -2.06 -6.26 7.01
CA LEU A 84 -2.14 -4.81 6.86
C LEU A 84 -2.31 -4.07 8.20
N ARG A 85 -3.00 -4.69 9.16
CA ARG A 85 -3.38 -4.02 10.41
C ARG A 85 -2.39 -4.22 11.56
N THR A 86 -1.70 -5.35 11.62
CA THR A 86 -0.79 -5.67 12.75
C THR A 86 0.46 -4.81 12.72
N PRO A 87 0.67 -3.88 13.68
CA PRO A 87 1.87 -3.07 13.74
C PRO A 87 3.03 -3.87 14.33
N THR A 88 4.17 -3.87 13.65
CA THR A 88 5.30 -4.73 14.03
C THR A 88 6.24 -4.14 15.06
N TYR A 89 6.30 -2.82 15.27
CA TYR A 89 7.10 -2.07 16.28
C TYR A 89 8.47 -2.67 16.73
N GLY A 90 9.13 -3.47 15.89
CA GLY A 90 10.33 -4.24 16.22
C GLY A 90 10.13 -5.39 17.22
N ASP A 91 8.90 -5.85 17.41
CA ASP A 91 8.54 -6.97 18.28
C ASP A 91 8.73 -8.30 17.54
N GLN A 92 9.69 -9.12 18.01
CA GLN A 92 10.07 -10.37 17.36
C GLN A 92 8.93 -11.39 17.33
N GLU A 93 8.05 -11.40 18.34
CA GLU A 93 6.90 -12.32 18.37
C GLU A 93 5.89 -11.97 17.26
N LYS A 94 5.60 -10.68 17.08
CA LYS A 94 4.69 -10.20 16.03
C LYS A 94 5.27 -10.36 14.63
N LEU A 95 6.59 -10.30 14.49
CA LEU A 95 7.26 -10.61 13.22
C LEU A 95 7.10 -12.11 12.89
N ALA A 96 7.29 -13.00 13.87
CA ALA A 96 7.09 -14.42 13.68
C ALA A 96 5.63 -14.78 13.33
N GLU A 97 4.64 -14.13 13.95
CA GLU A 97 3.23 -14.31 13.57
C GLU A 97 2.95 -13.93 12.11
N ARG A 98 3.61 -12.87 11.60
CA ARG A 98 3.46 -12.46 10.20
C ARG A 98 4.05 -13.47 9.23
N GLU A 99 5.20 -14.05 9.55
CA GLU A 99 5.79 -15.13 8.76
C GLU A 99 4.83 -16.32 8.65
N VAL A 100 4.17 -16.70 9.74
CA VAL A 100 3.14 -17.76 9.72
C VAL A 100 1.98 -17.41 8.79
N TYR A 101 1.56 -16.14 8.75
CA TYR A 101 0.51 -15.72 7.81
C TYR A 101 0.98 -15.80 6.36
N PHE A 102 2.22 -15.39 6.06
CA PHE A 102 2.78 -15.53 4.72
C PHE A 102 2.90 -17.00 4.32
N ASP A 103 3.40 -17.87 5.20
CA ASP A 103 3.48 -19.31 4.96
C ASP A 103 2.11 -19.91 4.63
N GLU A 104 1.06 -19.53 5.36
CA GLU A 104 -0.30 -20.00 5.08
C GLU A 104 -0.78 -19.52 3.69
N ILE A 105 -0.50 -18.26 3.33
CA ILE A 105 -0.85 -17.70 2.03
C ILE A 105 -0.12 -18.42 0.90
N PHE A 106 1.21 -18.56 0.99
CA PHE A 106 2.03 -19.19 -0.04
C PHE A 106 1.68 -20.66 -0.24
N ASN A 107 1.43 -21.40 0.84
CA ASN A 107 1.15 -22.83 0.75
C ASN A 107 -0.28 -23.17 0.32
N GLN A 108 -1.28 -22.34 0.67
CA GLN A 108 -2.69 -22.70 0.48
C GLN A 108 -3.42 -21.87 -0.57
N PHE A 109 -3.00 -20.64 -0.84
CA PHE A 109 -3.79 -19.70 -1.64
C PHE A 109 -3.04 -19.14 -2.85
N TYR A 110 -1.73 -18.89 -2.74
CA TYR A 110 -0.96 -18.09 -3.69
C TYR A 110 -1.15 -18.48 -5.15
N ASP A 111 -1.01 -19.76 -5.50
CA ASP A 111 -1.15 -20.26 -6.88
C ASP A 111 -2.55 -20.07 -7.47
N THR A 112 -3.57 -19.85 -6.62
CA THR A 112 -4.96 -19.66 -7.04
C THR A 112 -5.40 -18.20 -7.04
N LEU A 113 -4.56 -17.30 -6.51
CA LEU A 113 -4.85 -15.88 -6.46
C LEU A 113 -4.73 -15.24 -7.84
N PRO A 114 -5.49 -14.16 -8.11
CA PRO A 114 -5.25 -13.32 -9.25
C PRO A 114 -3.83 -12.72 -9.24
N GLU A 115 -3.27 -12.46 -10.42
CA GLU A 115 -1.92 -11.88 -10.58
C GLU A 115 -1.74 -10.57 -9.80
N GLU A 116 -2.79 -9.73 -9.71
CA GLU A 116 -2.76 -8.50 -8.90
C GLU A 116 -2.68 -8.77 -7.40
N GLU A 117 -3.29 -9.85 -6.91
CA GLU A 117 -3.24 -10.23 -5.49
C GLU A 117 -1.94 -10.93 -5.14
N GLN A 118 -1.40 -11.77 -6.05
CA GLN A 118 -0.05 -12.33 -5.92
C GLN A 118 0.99 -11.22 -5.79
N LEU A 119 0.92 -10.23 -6.69
CA LEU A 119 1.78 -9.05 -6.67
C LEU A 119 1.73 -8.29 -5.33
N VAL A 120 0.54 -8.17 -4.74
CA VAL A 120 0.36 -7.50 -3.45
C VAL A 120 1.01 -8.29 -2.33
N ILE A 121 0.89 -9.61 -2.33
CA ILE A 121 1.57 -10.47 -1.35
C ILE A 121 3.09 -10.39 -1.52
N ASP A 122 3.58 -10.45 -2.75
CA ASP A 122 5.00 -10.30 -3.06
C ASP A 122 5.52 -8.93 -2.62
N ALA A 123 4.75 -7.86 -2.80
CA ALA A 123 5.10 -6.53 -2.34
C ALA A 123 5.15 -6.42 -0.81
N LEU A 124 4.21 -7.06 -0.10
CA LEU A 124 4.21 -7.10 1.36
C LEU A 124 5.38 -7.90 1.92
N GLN A 125 5.72 -9.05 1.31
CA GLN A 125 6.88 -9.85 1.67
C GLN A 125 8.18 -9.10 1.36
N SER A 126 8.30 -8.55 0.15
CA SER A 126 9.47 -7.77 -0.27
C SER A 126 9.71 -6.59 0.65
N LYS A 127 8.65 -5.88 1.08
CA LYS A 127 8.79 -4.80 2.07
C LYS A 127 9.46 -5.30 3.35
N LEU A 128 9.05 -6.46 3.87
CA LEU A 128 9.66 -7.07 5.05
C LEU A 128 11.12 -7.45 4.80
N ASP A 129 11.40 -8.09 3.66
CA ASP A 129 12.74 -8.52 3.27
C ASP A 129 13.70 -7.34 3.10
N ILE A 130 13.26 -6.23 2.50
CA ILE A 130 14.06 -5.01 2.36
C ILE A 130 14.37 -4.45 3.75
N HIS A 131 13.40 -4.39 4.67
CA HIS A 131 13.66 -3.93 6.04
C HIS A 131 14.67 -4.82 6.79
N LEU A 132 14.64 -6.15 6.59
CA LEU A 132 15.54 -7.09 7.24
C LEU A 132 16.94 -7.15 6.60
N SER A 133 17.00 -7.18 5.27
CA SER A 133 18.24 -7.39 4.50
C SER A 133 18.91 -6.10 4.06
N GLN A 134 18.21 -4.97 4.10
CA GLN A 134 18.62 -3.69 3.50
C GLN A 134 18.89 -3.79 1.99
N ASN A 135 18.41 -4.84 1.32
CA ASN A 135 18.53 -5.00 -0.11
C ASN A 135 17.23 -4.58 -0.82
N ILE A 136 17.32 -3.56 -1.66
CA ILE A 136 16.20 -3.04 -2.43
C ILE A 136 15.84 -3.90 -3.66
N ASP A 137 16.72 -4.81 -4.07
CA ASP A 137 16.53 -5.61 -5.30
C ASP A 137 15.25 -6.45 -5.25
N PHE A 138 14.81 -6.84 -4.05
CA PHE A 138 13.54 -7.53 -3.82
C PHE A 138 12.32 -6.71 -4.27
N GLY A 139 12.36 -5.38 -4.13
CA GLY A 139 11.25 -4.49 -4.51
C GLY A 139 11.36 -3.89 -5.91
N VAL A 140 12.57 -3.64 -6.42
CA VAL A 140 12.79 -2.91 -7.69
C VAL A 140 12.17 -3.63 -8.89
N GLY A 141 12.25 -4.96 -8.94
CA GLY A 141 11.65 -5.75 -10.03
C GLY A 141 10.12 -5.55 -10.12
N ILE A 142 9.44 -5.62 -8.97
CA ILE A 142 8.00 -5.39 -8.86
C ILE A 142 7.63 -3.96 -9.27
N LEU A 143 8.40 -2.97 -8.82
CA LEU A 143 8.12 -1.57 -9.09
C LEU A 143 8.26 -1.24 -10.58
N ASN A 144 9.29 -1.76 -11.25
CA ASN A 144 9.52 -1.50 -12.68
C ASN A 144 8.36 -1.96 -13.58
N ASP A 145 7.65 -3.03 -13.20
CA ASP A 145 6.58 -3.61 -14.02
C ASP A 145 5.22 -2.92 -13.82
N TYR A 146 4.95 -2.37 -12.63
CA TYR A 146 3.60 -1.91 -12.25
C TYR A 146 3.50 -0.43 -11.87
N PHE A 147 4.60 0.20 -11.45
CA PHE A 147 4.54 1.54 -10.85
C PHE A 147 4.12 2.63 -11.84
N ASP A 148 4.55 2.54 -13.10
CA ASP A 148 4.16 3.52 -14.13
C ASP A 148 2.64 3.53 -14.39
N GLN A 149 1.97 2.36 -14.30
CA GLN A 149 0.51 2.29 -14.42
C GLN A 149 -0.18 2.98 -13.24
N ILE A 150 0.35 2.84 -12.03
CA ILE A 150 -0.17 3.49 -10.82
C ILE A 150 -0.04 5.00 -10.92
N LEU A 151 1.09 5.52 -11.42
CA LEU A 151 1.33 6.97 -11.59
C LEU A 151 0.37 7.66 -12.57
N MET A 152 -0.37 6.90 -13.38
CA MET A 152 -1.37 7.41 -14.32
C MET A 152 -2.78 7.45 -13.72
N ARG A 153 -3.03 6.73 -12.61
CA ARG A 153 -4.34 6.66 -11.96
C ARG A 153 -4.61 7.93 -11.15
N LYS A 154 -5.88 8.35 -11.14
CA LYS A 154 -6.39 9.47 -10.33
C LYS A 154 -7.01 9.03 -9.01
N ARG A 155 -7.43 7.77 -8.93
CA ARG A 155 -8.04 7.15 -7.76
C ARG A 155 -7.32 5.85 -7.47
N TYR A 156 -6.81 5.71 -6.26
CA TYR A 156 -6.07 4.53 -5.81
C TYR A 156 -6.99 3.57 -5.08
N GLN A 157 -6.69 2.28 -5.26
CA GLN A 157 -7.26 1.20 -4.47
C GLN A 157 -6.25 0.74 -3.41
N VAL A 158 -6.68 -0.11 -2.48
CA VAL A 158 -5.81 -0.68 -1.42
C VAL A 158 -4.56 -1.33 -2.02
N ASN A 159 -4.70 -2.07 -3.13
CA ASN A 159 -3.57 -2.73 -3.79
C ASN A 159 -2.56 -1.71 -4.34
N ASP A 160 -3.04 -0.59 -4.92
CA ASP A 160 -2.17 0.49 -5.40
C ASP A 160 -1.40 1.12 -4.23
N LEU A 161 -2.06 1.34 -3.09
CA LEU A 161 -1.43 1.90 -1.89
C LEU A 161 -0.31 1.01 -1.35
N ILE A 162 -0.48 -0.32 -1.37
CA ILE A 162 0.54 -1.26 -0.90
C ILE A 162 1.80 -1.20 -1.78
N ILE A 163 1.64 -1.10 -3.10
CA ILE A 163 2.77 -0.97 -4.02
C ILE A 163 3.47 0.39 -3.85
N ILE A 164 2.69 1.46 -3.61
CA ILE A 164 3.25 2.78 -3.28
C ILE A 164 4.04 2.73 -1.96
N ASP A 165 3.55 1.99 -0.98
CA ASP A 165 4.25 1.80 0.30
C ASP A 165 5.58 1.05 0.11
N LEU A 166 5.61 0.03 -0.75
CA LEU A 166 6.85 -0.64 -1.16
C LEU A 166 7.84 0.35 -1.81
N TYR A 167 7.34 1.22 -2.71
CA TYR A 167 8.17 2.26 -3.32
C TYR A 167 8.82 3.17 -2.27
N PHE A 168 8.05 3.63 -1.28
CA PHE A 168 8.59 4.45 -0.19
C PHE A 168 9.60 3.69 0.69
N SER A 169 9.38 2.40 0.96
CA SER A 169 10.37 1.57 1.65
C SER A 169 11.69 1.48 0.86
N CYS A 170 11.62 1.27 -0.46
CA CYS A 170 12.81 1.27 -1.32
C CYS A 170 13.55 2.62 -1.29
N LEU A 171 12.82 3.73 -1.39
CA LEU A 171 13.41 5.08 -1.33
C LEU A 171 14.10 5.37 0.00
N THR A 172 13.50 4.93 1.11
CA THR A 172 14.03 5.14 2.46
C THR A 172 15.35 4.40 2.66
N ILE A 173 15.46 3.17 2.16
CA ILE A 173 16.65 2.33 2.34
C ILE A 173 17.72 2.64 1.30
N SER A 174 17.32 3.07 0.10
CA SER A 174 18.26 3.52 -0.93
C SER A 174 18.80 4.93 -0.69
N ASP A 175 18.38 5.66 0.34
CA ASP A 175 18.77 7.05 0.61
C ASP A 175 18.59 7.98 -0.61
N LEU A 176 17.44 7.86 -1.27
CA LEU A 176 17.06 8.70 -2.43
C LEU A 176 18.04 8.59 -3.62
N ARG A 177 18.62 7.41 -3.86
CA ARG A 177 19.45 7.21 -5.06
C ARG A 177 18.70 7.59 -6.35
N MET A 178 19.40 8.33 -7.21
CA MET A 178 18.89 8.91 -8.46
C MET A 178 18.46 7.89 -9.51
N ASP A 179 18.84 6.61 -9.35
CA ASP A 179 18.44 5.51 -10.24
C ASP A 179 16.96 5.12 -10.07
N ILE A 180 16.38 5.39 -8.90
CA ILE A 180 15.00 5.01 -8.53
C ILE A 180 14.15 6.25 -8.23
N PHE A 181 14.78 7.33 -7.76
CA PHE A 181 14.09 8.54 -7.37
C PHE A 181 13.97 9.55 -8.51
N ASP A 182 12.73 9.94 -8.79
CA ASP A 182 12.39 11.04 -9.68
C ASP A 182 11.48 12.02 -8.92
N LEU A 183 11.98 13.25 -8.74
CA LEU A 183 11.32 14.29 -7.95
C LEU A 183 9.95 14.68 -8.52
N ASP A 184 9.81 14.72 -9.84
CA ASP A 184 8.56 15.12 -10.50
C ASP A 184 7.50 14.01 -10.35
N LYS A 185 7.93 12.74 -10.53
CA LYS A 185 7.05 11.59 -10.26
C LYS A 185 6.61 11.57 -8.80
N TYR A 186 7.52 11.78 -7.86
CA TYR A 186 7.23 11.83 -6.44
C TYR A 186 6.25 12.97 -6.08
N HIS A 187 6.45 14.16 -6.63
CA HIS A 187 5.57 15.29 -6.37
C HIS A 187 4.14 15.03 -6.89
N LYS A 188 4.01 14.49 -8.11
CA LYS A 188 2.73 14.11 -8.68
C LYS A 188 2.04 13.04 -7.83
N LEU A 189 2.77 12.02 -7.39
CA LEU A 189 2.27 10.96 -6.52
C LEU A 189 1.69 11.55 -5.21
N MET A 190 2.42 12.45 -4.56
CA MET A 190 1.98 13.09 -3.31
C MET A 190 0.72 13.92 -3.45
N GLN A 191 0.60 14.70 -4.53
CA GLN A 191 -0.62 15.48 -4.80
C GLN A 191 -1.86 14.60 -4.98
N VAL A 192 -1.69 13.40 -5.56
CA VAL A 192 -2.77 12.44 -5.74
C VAL A 192 -3.07 11.73 -4.41
N LEU A 193 -2.04 11.29 -3.69
CA LEU A 193 -2.14 10.54 -2.44
C LEU A 193 -2.88 11.33 -1.35
N LEU A 194 -2.56 12.61 -1.18
CA LEU A 194 -3.20 13.49 -0.17
C LEU A 194 -4.70 13.70 -0.41
N LYS A 195 -5.19 13.51 -1.65
CA LYS A 195 -6.60 13.64 -2.01
C LYS A 195 -7.36 12.31 -1.95
N GLN A 196 -6.67 11.18 -1.70
CA GLN A 196 -7.32 9.86 -1.70
C GLN A 196 -8.26 9.65 -0.52
N SER A 197 -8.10 10.40 0.57
CA SER A 197 -8.98 10.33 1.74
C SER A 197 -10.46 10.61 1.40
N ASP A 198 -10.72 11.35 0.32
CA ASP A 198 -12.07 11.69 -0.13
C ASP A 198 -12.74 10.59 -0.97
N TYR A 199 -11.94 9.70 -1.56
CA TYR A 199 -12.42 8.67 -2.50
C TYR A 199 -12.46 7.26 -1.90
N LEU A 200 -11.61 6.98 -0.92
CA LEU A 200 -11.51 5.66 -0.32
C LEU A 200 -12.65 5.39 0.69
N PRO A 201 -13.14 4.14 0.77
CA PRO A 201 -14.02 3.70 1.84
C PRO A 201 -13.39 3.94 3.22
N VAL A 202 -14.22 4.23 4.23
CA VAL A 202 -13.75 4.48 5.61
C VAL A 202 -12.94 3.29 6.16
N GLU A 203 -13.32 2.08 5.80
CA GLU A 203 -12.66 0.84 6.17
C GLU A 203 -11.23 0.69 5.62
N ASP A 204 -10.91 1.37 4.51
CA ASP A 204 -9.59 1.29 3.86
C ASP A 204 -8.66 2.46 4.21
N LEU A 205 -9.20 3.50 4.85
CA LEU A 205 -8.43 4.71 5.18
C LEU A 205 -7.23 4.45 6.09
N PHE A 206 -7.25 3.38 6.89
CA PHE A 206 -6.09 3.03 7.72
C PHE A 206 -4.87 2.65 6.88
N VAL A 207 -5.06 2.04 5.70
CA VAL A 207 -3.98 1.71 4.77
C VAL A 207 -3.37 3.00 4.24
N LEU A 208 -4.21 3.92 3.75
CA LEU A 208 -3.75 5.24 3.29
C LEU A 208 -2.97 5.97 4.40
N ASN A 209 -3.48 5.97 5.63
CA ASN A 209 -2.81 6.61 6.75
C ASN A 209 -1.42 5.99 7.00
N ASN A 210 -1.30 4.65 6.97
CA ASN A 210 -0.01 3.98 7.10
C ASN A 210 0.98 4.40 6.01
N VAL A 211 0.54 4.44 4.75
CA VAL A 211 1.40 4.85 3.62
C VAL A 211 1.86 6.29 3.77
N LEU A 212 0.96 7.20 4.14
CA LEU A 212 1.30 8.61 4.41
C LEU A 212 2.33 8.73 5.53
N LEU A 213 2.10 8.06 6.67
CA LEU A 213 3.01 8.14 7.82
C LEU A 213 4.39 7.56 7.51
N ASN A 214 4.48 6.47 6.73
CA ASN A 214 5.77 5.90 6.32
C ASN A 214 6.58 6.86 5.45
N ASN A 215 5.91 7.66 4.62
CA ASN A 215 6.55 8.65 3.75
C ASN A 215 7.11 9.88 4.48
N PHE A 216 6.74 10.12 5.74
CA PHE A 216 7.18 11.30 6.48
C PHE A 216 8.71 11.44 6.54
N GLY A 217 9.44 10.33 6.72
CA GLY A 217 10.90 10.35 6.75
C GLY A 217 11.51 10.90 5.46
N ILE A 218 10.96 10.53 4.31
CA ILE A 218 11.39 11.02 2.99
C ILE A 218 11.09 12.52 2.86
N LEU A 219 9.90 12.96 3.28
CA LEU A 219 9.53 14.39 3.21
C LEU A 219 10.44 15.28 4.07
N LEU A 220 10.88 14.79 5.23
CA LEU A 220 11.86 15.48 6.06
C LEU A 220 13.22 15.61 5.35
N LEU A 221 13.71 14.52 4.75
CA LEU A 221 14.97 14.53 3.99
C LEU A 221 14.93 15.50 2.79
N LEU A 222 13.76 15.63 2.16
CA LEU A 222 13.53 16.55 1.03
C LEU A 222 13.16 17.98 1.47
N GLU A 223 13.11 18.25 2.78
CA GLU A 223 12.72 19.54 3.37
C GLU A 223 11.36 20.09 2.85
N LYS A 224 10.42 19.20 2.52
CA LYS A 224 9.09 19.57 1.98
C LYS A 224 8.07 19.85 3.08
N TYR A 225 8.33 20.90 3.87
CA TYR A 225 7.53 21.23 5.05
C TYR A 225 6.05 21.54 4.77
N ASP A 226 5.73 22.16 3.62
CA ASP A 226 4.32 22.44 3.25
C ASP A 226 3.52 21.14 3.09
N ILE A 227 4.11 20.13 2.44
CA ILE A 227 3.49 18.82 2.24
C ILE A 227 3.35 18.08 3.58
N ILE A 228 4.34 18.22 4.48
CA ILE A 228 4.26 17.64 5.84
C ILE A 228 3.07 18.20 6.60
N LYS A 229 2.83 19.51 6.52
CA LYS A 229 1.69 20.16 7.18
C LYS A 229 0.36 19.60 6.67
N GLU A 230 0.21 19.47 5.35
CA GLU A 230 -0.97 18.87 4.73
C GLU A 230 -1.13 17.40 5.14
N LEU A 231 -0.04 16.64 5.17
CA LEU A 231 -0.04 15.23 5.58
C LEU A 231 -0.53 15.05 7.03
N ILE A 232 -0.06 15.88 7.95
CA ILE A 232 -0.52 15.86 9.36
C ILE A 232 -2.02 16.16 9.45
N ALA A 233 -2.51 17.12 8.66
CA ALA A 233 -3.94 17.45 8.64
C ALA A 233 -4.77 16.27 8.12
N VAL A 234 -4.36 15.63 7.01
CA VAL A 234 -5.02 14.46 6.45
C VAL A 234 -4.97 13.26 7.40
N ALA A 235 -3.83 13.00 8.05
CA ALA A 235 -3.69 11.90 9.01
C ALA A 235 -4.61 12.09 10.23
N ASN A 236 -4.73 13.32 10.74
CA ASN A 236 -5.66 13.64 11.83
C ASN A 236 -7.13 13.50 11.39
N ASP A 237 -7.51 13.96 10.19
CA ASP A 237 -8.86 13.77 9.63
C ASP A 237 -9.21 12.28 9.51
N ILE A 238 -8.29 11.48 8.96
CA ILE A 238 -8.48 10.03 8.83
C ILE A 238 -8.70 9.38 10.20
N MET A 239 -7.88 9.70 11.22
CA MET A 239 -8.04 9.14 12.56
C MET A 239 -9.41 9.48 13.18
N VAL A 240 -9.92 10.69 12.97
CA VAL A 240 -11.25 11.09 13.45
C VAL A 240 -12.34 10.32 12.71
N ARG A 241 -12.25 10.19 11.39
CA ARG A 241 -13.24 9.49 10.55
C ARG A 241 -13.29 7.99 10.82
N THR A 242 -12.15 7.35 11.06
CA THR A 242 -12.07 5.92 11.38
C THR A 242 -12.28 5.63 12.86
N SER A 243 -12.22 6.66 13.72
CA SER A 243 -12.12 6.52 15.18
C SER A 243 -10.95 5.62 15.63
N ASP A 244 -9.92 5.47 14.78
CA ASP A 244 -8.72 4.70 15.07
C ASP A 244 -7.58 5.63 15.48
N PHE A 245 -7.34 5.71 16.80
CA PHE A 245 -6.31 6.55 17.38
C PHE A 245 -5.01 5.79 17.69
N GLN A 246 -4.86 4.55 17.24
CA GLN A 246 -3.65 3.75 17.52
C GLN A 246 -2.37 4.42 16.97
N LYS A 247 -2.51 5.23 15.91
CA LYS A 247 -1.42 5.95 15.26
C LYS A 247 -1.18 7.36 15.82
N LYS A 248 -1.97 7.81 16.82
CA LYS A 248 -1.83 9.15 17.40
C LYS A 248 -0.43 9.44 17.98
N PRO A 249 0.26 8.49 18.64
CA PRO A 249 1.64 8.70 19.07
C PRO A 249 2.59 9.01 17.90
N ILE A 250 2.44 8.29 16.79
CA ILE A 250 3.27 8.48 15.59
C ILE A 250 3.01 9.87 15.01
N VAL A 251 1.76 10.24 14.80
CA VAL A 251 1.39 11.58 14.31
C VAL A 251 1.92 12.68 15.23
N SER A 252 1.90 12.48 16.54
CA SER A 252 2.42 13.46 17.50
C SER A 252 3.94 13.63 17.40
N ILE A 253 4.68 12.53 17.11
CA ILE A 253 6.12 12.61 16.77
C ILE A 253 6.31 13.47 15.52
N LEU A 254 5.51 13.25 14.48
CA LEU A 254 5.60 13.99 13.23
C LEU A 254 5.32 15.49 13.44
N GLU A 255 4.27 15.81 14.20
CA GLU A 255 3.89 17.17 14.56
C GLU A 255 5.03 17.89 15.28
N TRP A 256 5.63 17.28 16.31
CA TRP A 256 6.71 17.96 17.01
C TRP A 256 7.95 18.11 16.13
N LYS A 257 8.32 17.12 15.31
CA LYS A 257 9.48 17.22 14.40
C LYS A 257 9.27 18.34 13.39
N TYR A 258 8.05 18.46 12.86
CA TYR A 258 7.65 19.57 12.00
C TYR A 258 7.80 20.92 12.70
N TYR A 259 7.24 21.10 13.90
CA TYR A 259 7.32 22.36 14.63
C TYR A 259 8.76 22.73 15.05
N LEU A 260 9.58 21.73 15.39
CA LEU A 260 10.97 21.95 15.77
C LEU A 260 11.85 22.37 14.58
N LEU A 261 11.64 21.80 13.39
CA LEU A 261 12.50 22.00 12.22
C LEU A 261 12.00 23.10 11.27
N ALA A 262 10.70 23.18 11.02
CA ALA A 262 10.12 24.10 10.03
C ALA A 262 9.74 25.46 10.62
N GLU A 263 9.05 25.45 11.78
CA GLU A 263 8.50 26.66 12.39
C GLU A 263 9.34 27.20 13.56
N ASN A 264 10.37 26.46 14.00
CA ASN A 264 11.16 26.75 15.21
C ASN A 264 10.30 27.04 16.46
N ASN A 265 9.11 26.45 16.52
CA ASN A 265 8.11 26.71 17.56
C ASN A 265 8.16 25.65 18.65
N GLU A 266 8.99 25.89 19.67
CA GLU A 266 9.20 24.95 20.78
C GLU A 266 7.93 24.72 21.61
N ALA A 267 7.08 25.74 21.74
CA ALA A 267 5.89 25.65 22.57
C ALA A 267 4.89 24.65 21.99
N GLU A 268 4.65 24.70 20.67
CA GLU A 268 3.76 23.76 19.99
C GLU A 268 4.39 22.36 19.89
N ALA A 269 5.70 22.26 19.61
CA ALA A 269 6.39 20.98 19.64
C ALA A 269 6.27 20.27 21.00
N ARG A 270 6.42 21.02 22.09
CA ARG A 270 6.31 20.48 23.46
C ARG A 270 4.88 20.05 23.79
N LYS A 271 3.86 20.76 23.30
CA LYS A 271 2.46 20.32 23.43
C LYS A 271 2.20 19.00 22.72
N SER A 272 2.70 18.83 21.49
CA SER A 272 2.58 17.56 20.76
C SER A 272 3.30 16.42 21.48
N TYR A 273 4.48 16.69 22.06
CA TYR A 273 5.19 15.72 22.90
C TYR A 273 4.39 15.33 24.16
N ASP A 274 3.88 16.32 24.91
CA ASP A 274 3.10 16.08 26.12
C ASP A 274 1.83 15.27 25.83
N SER A 275 1.18 15.54 24.69
CA SER A 275 0.04 14.77 24.17
C SER A 275 0.42 13.30 23.90
N ALA A 276 1.57 13.05 23.26
CA ALA A 276 2.06 11.70 22.98
C ALA A 276 2.35 10.91 24.28
N ILE A 277 2.96 11.57 25.27
CA ILE A 277 3.25 10.96 26.58
C ILE A 277 1.96 10.69 27.35
N LEU A 278 0.99 11.60 27.31
CA LEU A 278 -0.32 11.39 27.93
C LEU A 278 -1.02 10.17 27.30
N PHE A 279 -1.00 10.03 25.99
CA PHE A 279 -1.55 8.86 25.30
C PHE A 279 -0.87 7.57 25.76
N ALA A 280 0.47 7.53 25.82
CA ALA A 280 1.21 6.35 26.27
C ALA A 280 0.89 5.99 27.73
N LYS A 281 0.64 6.98 28.60
CA LYS A 281 0.19 6.75 29.99
C LYS A 281 -1.23 6.19 30.05
N LEU A 282 -2.17 6.74 29.26
CA LEU A 282 -3.56 6.30 29.22
C LEU A 282 -3.73 4.88 28.67
N THR A 283 -2.83 4.47 27.78
CA THR A 283 -2.79 3.12 27.18
C THR A 283 -1.93 2.14 27.98
N GLU A 284 -1.41 2.54 29.14
CA GLU A 284 -0.53 1.75 30.02
C GLU A 284 0.69 1.14 29.31
N ASN A 285 1.12 1.73 28.19
CA ASN A 285 2.20 1.19 27.35
C ASN A 285 3.54 1.82 27.73
N THR A 286 4.23 1.18 28.67
CA THR A 286 5.53 1.64 29.20
C THR A 286 6.64 1.64 28.14
N THR A 287 6.67 0.66 27.24
CA THR A 287 7.69 0.58 26.18
C THR A 287 7.56 1.70 25.15
N LEU A 288 6.32 2.05 24.78
CA LEU A 288 6.05 3.18 23.90
C LEU A 288 6.50 4.50 24.54
N ARG A 289 6.21 4.70 25.82
CA ARG A 289 6.61 5.90 26.56
C ARG A 289 8.13 6.09 26.57
N GLU A 290 8.88 5.03 26.90
CA GLU A 290 10.35 5.09 26.89
C GLU A 290 10.92 5.43 25.51
N LYS A 291 10.33 4.87 24.43
CA LYS A 291 10.73 5.21 23.05
C LYS A 291 10.46 6.68 22.74
N LEU A 292 9.31 7.22 23.13
CA LEU A 292 8.96 8.64 22.91
C LEU A 292 9.89 9.58 23.67
N GLU A 293 10.21 9.27 24.92
CA GLU A 293 11.14 10.07 25.74
C GLU A 293 12.55 10.10 25.12
N ARG A 294 13.04 8.96 24.59
CA ARG A 294 14.33 8.87 23.89
C ARG A 294 14.36 9.64 22.58
N GLU A 295 13.31 9.54 21.77
CA GLU A 295 13.21 10.29 20.50
C GLU A 295 13.20 11.80 20.74
N TRP A 296 12.40 12.28 21.70
CA TRP A 296 12.39 13.69 22.07
C TRP A 296 13.76 14.21 22.52
N GLN A 297 14.49 13.42 23.33
CA GLN A 297 15.84 13.79 23.75
C GLN A 297 16.80 13.89 22.57
N LYS A 298 16.75 12.96 21.60
CA LYS A 298 17.57 13.01 20.39
C LYS A 298 17.23 14.22 19.52
N ASP A 299 15.94 14.46 19.26
CA ASP A 299 15.49 15.57 18.43
C ASP A 299 15.83 16.93 19.05
N TYR A 300 15.77 17.02 20.38
CA TYR A 300 16.15 18.23 21.10
C TYR A 300 17.68 18.44 21.14
N GLN A 301 18.47 17.37 21.19
CA GLN A 301 19.94 17.42 21.15
C GLN A 301 20.50 17.66 19.75
N ASN A 302 19.86 17.16 18.69
CA ASN A 302 20.26 17.39 17.29
C ASN A 302 20.04 18.84 16.81
N ARG A 303 19.65 19.75 17.72
CA ARG A 303 19.60 21.20 17.50
C ARG A 303 20.95 21.91 17.72
N THR A 304 21.91 21.25 18.38
CA THR A 304 23.29 21.75 18.59
C THR A 304 24.27 21.11 17.62
#